data_AF-A0A7L0XPQ5-F1
#
_entry.id   AF-A0A7L0XPQ5-F1
#
_cell.length_a   1.000
_cell.length_b   1.000
_cell.length_c   1.000
_cell.angle_alpha   90.00
_cell.angle_beta   90.00
_cell.angle_gamma   90.00
#
_symmetry.space_group_name_H-M   'P 1'
#
loop_
_entity.id
_entity.type
_entity.pdbx_description
1 polymer ?
#
loop_
_entity_poly.entity_id
_entity_poly.type
_entity_poly.pdbx_seq_one_letter_code
_entity_poly.pdbx_strand_id
1 'polypeptide(L)'
;GTLEDGRIIDSSLSRDPLQVELGKRQVIPGLEQSLLDMCVGEKRRAIIPPHLAYGKRGSPPTIPGDAVLRFEVELVGLSRASYWQKVVNEVVPLLCLGLVPALLGLIGFHLYRKASSPKLSKKKLKEEKRNKAKKK
;
A
#
# COMPACT_ATOMS: atom_id res chain seq x y z
N GLY A 1 25.71 -5.81 0.18
CA GLY A 1 26.32 -4.52 -0.12
C GLY A 1 27.42 -4.23 0.88
N THR A 2 28.52 -3.66 0.42
CA THR A 2 29.69 -3.29 1.22
C THR A 2 30.16 -1.89 0.89
N LEU A 3 30.86 -1.27 1.84
CA LEU A 3 31.66 -0.06 1.63
C LEU A 3 33.00 -0.42 0.98
N GLU A 4 33.75 0.58 0.54
CA GLU A 4 35.08 0.37 -0.07
C GLU A 4 36.11 -0.23 0.89
N ASP A 5 35.95 0.01 2.18
CA ASP A 5 36.77 -0.58 3.25
C ASP A 5 36.34 -2.01 3.61
N GLY A 6 35.36 -2.58 2.90
CA GLY A 6 34.88 -3.95 3.10
C GLY A 6 33.81 -4.08 4.18
N ARG A 7 33.44 -3.02 4.90
CA ARG A 7 32.35 -3.08 5.89
C ARG A 7 31.03 -3.43 5.21
N ILE A 8 30.34 -4.45 5.74
CA ILE A 8 29.04 -4.88 5.24
C ILE A 8 27.97 -3.90 5.70
N ILE A 9 27.19 -3.39 4.76
CA ILE A 9 26.07 -2.48 5.02
C ILE A 9 24.72 -3.19 4.97
N ASP A 10 24.61 -4.21 4.12
CA ASP A 10 23.38 -4.98 3.94
C ASP A 10 23.66 -6.35 3.31
N SER A 11 22.82 -7.35 3.60
CA SER A 11 22.88 -8.68 3.01
C SER A 11 21.52 -9.36 3.01
N SER A 12 21.10 -9.84 1.85
CA SER A 12 19.88 -10.65 1.69
C SER A 12 20.15 -12.15 1.64
N LEU A 13 21.41 -12.60 1.78
CA LEU A 13 21.77 -14.03 1.67
C LEU A 13 21.14 -14.91 2.76
N SER A 14 20.76 -14.33 3.90
CA SER A 14 20.14 -15.03 5.02
C SER A 14 18.63 -14.81 5.15
N ARG A 15 18.00 -14.18 4.14
CA ARG A 15 16.58 -13.78 4.15
C ARG A 15 15.93 -14.11 2.81
N ASP A 16 14.63 -13.93 2.73
CA ASP A 16 13.91 -14.03 1.47
C ASP A 16 14.43 -13.01 0.44
N PRO A 17 14.41 -13.34 -0.86
CA PRO A 17 14.84 -12.43 -1.91
C PRO A 17 14.12 -11.08 -1.85
N LEU A 18 14.89 -10.00 -1.98
CA LEU A 18 14.34 -8.65 -2.02
C LEU A 18 13.45 -8.47 -3.26
N GLN A 19 12.19 -8.14 -3.04
CA GLN A 19 11.26 -7.81 -4.13
C GLN A 19 11.29 -6.29 -4.37
N VAL A 20 11.57 -5.88 -5.61
CA VAL A 20 11.65 -4.47 -6.01
C VAL A 20 10.78 -4.25 -7.24
N GLU A 21 9.89 -3.27 -7.20
CA GLU A 21 9.19 -2.79 -8.40
C GLU A 21 10.00 -1.65 -9.05
N LEU A 22 10.45 -1.87 -10.29
CA LEU A 22 11.20 -0.88 -11.05
C LEU A 22 10.36 0.37 -11.34
N GLY A 23 10.93 1.55 -11.10
CA GLY A 23 10.32 2.86 -11.23
C GLY A 23 9.64 3.38 -9.97
N LYS A 24 9.55 2.59 -8.89
CA LYS A 24 8.93 3.00 -7.61
C LYS A 24 9.93 3.60 -6.61
N ARG A 25 11.24 3.63 -6.93
CA ARG A 25 12.30 4.18 -6.06
C ARG A 25 12.28 3.58 -4.64
N GLN A 26 12.00 2.27 -4.55
CA GLN A 26 11.98 1.52 -3.28
C GLN A 26 13.40 1.27 -2.74
N VAL A 27 14.39 1.28 -3.63
CA VAL A 27 15.82 1.14 -3.33
C VAL A 27 16.57 2.36 -3.83
N ILE A 28 17.86 2.48 -3.47
CA ILE A 28 18.70 3.57 -3.97
C ILE A 28 18.77 3.56 -5.51
N PRO A 29 18.80 4.75 -6.17
CA PRO A 29 18.73 4.85 -7.62
C PRO A 29 19.76 4.00 -8.37
N GLY A 30 21.00 3.94 -7.88
CA GLY A 30 22.05 3.15 -8.54
C GLY A 30 21.82 1.65 -8.46
N LEU A 31 21.15 1.16 -7.41
CA LEU A 31 20.82 -0.26 -7.28
C LEU A 31 19.67 -0.61 -8.24
N GLU A 32 18.64 0.24 -8.31
CA GLU A 32 17.54 0.09 -9.27
C GLU A 32 18.05 0.09 -10.72
N GLN A 33 18.98 0.99 -11.05
CA GLN A 33 19.63 1.02 -12.37
C GLN A 33 20.45 -0.25 -12.64
N SER A 34 21.12 -0.82 -11.63
CA SER A 34 21.94 -2.01 -11.82
C SER A 34 21.14 -3.27 -12.21
N LEU A 35 19.84 -3.29 -11.85
CA LEU A 35 18.90 -4.36 -12.17
C LEU A 35 18.35 -4.28 -13.61
N LEU A 36 18.55 -3.16 -14.30
CA LEU A 36 18.14 -3.00 -15.68
C LEU A 36 18.97 -3.94 -16.58
N ASP A 37 18.30 -4.47 -17.60
CA ASP A 37 18.88 -5.39 -18.59
C ASP A 37 19.58 -6.61 -17.98
N MET A 38 19.12 -7.06 -16.81
CA MET A 38 19.55 -8.32 -16.22
C MET A 38 18.66 -9.48 -16.67
N CYS A 39 19.28 -10.63 -16.91
CA CYS A 39 18.57 -11.89 -17.13
C CYS A 39 18.29 -12.60 -15.81
N VAL A 40 17.20 -13.37 -15.72
CA VAL A 40 16.92 -14.20 -14.54
C VAL A 40 18.06 -15.22 -14.36
N GLY A 41 18.60 -15.30 -13.14
CA GLY A 41 19.79 -16.07 -12.76
C GLY A 41 21.12 -15.31 -12.94
N GLU A 42 21.12 -14.12 -13.53
CA GLU A 42 22.33 -13.33 -13.68
C GLU A 42 22.81 -12.79 -12.33
N LYS A 43 24.13 -12.85 -12.12
CA LYS A 43 24.84 -12.21 -11.01
C LYS A 43 25.65 -11.04 -11.53
N ARG A 44 25.52 -9.88 -10.89
CA ARG A 44 26.22 -8.66 -11.28
C ARG A 44 26.81 -7.96 -10.07
N ARG A 45 27.97 -7.33 -10.26
CA ARG A 45 28.57 -6.41 -9.30
C ARG A 45 28.25 -4.98 -9.70
N ALA A 46 27.54 -4.26 -8.86
CA ALA A 46 27.20 -2.86 -9.04
C ALA A 46 28.08 -2.00 -8.13
N ILE A 47 28.81 -1.05 -8.74
CA ILE A 47 29.56 -0.02 -8.01
C ILE A 47 28.76 1.27 -8.12
N ILE A 48 28.21 1.73 -7.00
CA ILE A 48 27.25 2.82 -6.95
C ILE A 48 27.94 4.05 -6.35
N PRO A 49 28.11 5.13 -7.13
CA PRO A 49 28.68 6.38 -6.63
C PRO A 49 27.71 7.09 -5.66
N PRO A 50 28.20 8.02 -4.82
CA PRO A 50 27.42 8.55 -3.71
C PRO A 50 26.15 9.28 -4.17
N HIS A 51 26.18 9.97 -5.31
CA HIS A 51 25.04 10.70 -5.86
C HIS A 51 23.89 9.80 -6.33
N LEU A 52 24.14 8.51 -6.54
CA LEU A 52 23.13 7.48 -6.83
C LEU A 52 22.84 6.59 -5.61
N ALA A 53 23.42 6.92 -4.45
CA ALA A 53 23.24 6.25 -3.16
C ALA A 53 22.71 7.25 -2.10
N TYR A 54 23.49 7.52 -1.06
CA TYR A 54 23.09 8.34 0.09
C TYR A 54 23.67 9.77 0.08
N GLY A 55 24.42 10.13 -0.97
CA GLY A 55 25.01 11.45 -1.17
C GLY A 55 25.93 11.90 -0.03
N LYS A 56 26.09 13.23 0.09
CA LYS A 56 26.93 13.87 1.12
C LYS A 56 26.49 13.58 2.55
N ARG A 57 25.20 13.28 2.75
CA ARG A 57 24.63 13.05 4.08
C ARG A 57 24.92 11.64 4.61
N GLY A 58 25.06 10.66 3.71
CA GLY A 58 25.17 9.26 4.09
C GLY A 58 23.91 8.74 4.78
N SER A 59 24.06 7.62 5.50
CA SER A 59 23.06 7.06 6.41
C SER A 59 23.73 6.65 7.72
N PRO A 60 23.93 7.61 8.65
CA PRO A 60 24.58 7.34 9.93
C PRO A 60 23.79 6.31 10.76
N PRO A 61 24.46 5.46 11.55
CA PRO A 61 25.92 5.41 11.77
C PRO A 61 26.68 4.54 10.75
N THR A 62 25.97 3.79 9.89
CA THR A 62 26.54 2.71 9.10
C THR A 62 27.20 3.19 7.80
N ILE A 63 26.59 4.17 7.13
CA ILE A 63 27.02 4.64 5.81
C ILE A 63 27.52 6.09 5.94
N PRO A 64 28.81 6.36 5.76
CA PRO A 64 29.32 7.72 5.81
C PRO A 64 28.82 8.57 4.63
N GLY A 65 28.96 9.89 4.76
CA GLY A 65 28.75 10.81 3.66
C GLY A 65 29.74 10.55 2.52
N ASP A 66 29.29 10.76 1.28
CA ASP A 66 30.09 10.59 0.06
C ASP A 66 30.66 9.16 -0.12
N ALA A 67 30.04 8.16 0.51
CA ALA A 67 30.43 6.77 0.39
C ALA A 67 30.07 6.16 -0.98
N VAL A 68 31.04 5.47 -1.60
CA VAL A 68 30.81 4.57 -2.73
C VAL A 68 30.38 3.20 -2.19
N LEU A 69 29.32 2.63 -2.76
CA LEU A 69 28.78 1.35 -2.34
C LEU A 69 29.06 0.27 -3.39
N ARG A 70 29.31 -0.96 -2.94
CA ARG A 70 29.49 -2.13 -3.80
C ARG A 70 28.41 -3.15 -3.49
N PHE A 71 27.62 -3.54 -4.47
CA PHE A 71 26.59 -4.55 -4.32
C PHE A 71 26.85 -5.73 -5.24
N GLU A 72 26.65 -6.92 -4.69
CA GLU A 72 26.48 -8.14 -5.47
C GLU A 72 24.98 -8.43 -5.53
N VAL A 73 24.44 -8.41 -6.73
CA VAL A 73 23.01 -8.65 -7.00
C VAL A 73 22.84 -9.90 -7.83
N GLU A 74 21.81 -10.67 -7.50
CA GLU A 74 21.37 -11.85 -8.25
C GLU A 74 19.89 -11.67 -8.60
N LEU A 75 19.54 -11.74 -9.88
CA LEU A 75 18.15 -11.65 -10.30
C LEU A 75 17.48 -13.02 -10.17
N VAL A 76 16.85 -13.28 -9.02
CA VAL A 76 16.21 -14.59 -8.74
C VAL A 76 14.95 -14.81 -9.59
N GLY A 77 14.21 -13.75 -9.91
CA GLY A 77 13.00 -13.83 -10.70
C GLY A 77 12.55 -12.47 -11.22
N LEU A 78 11.78 -12.49 -12.30
CA LEU A 78 11.22 -11.30 -12.92
C LEU A 78 9.73 -11.52 -13.18
N SER A 79 8.89 -10.67 -12.59
CA SER A 79 7.44 -10.69 -12.80
C SER A 79 7.00 -9.38 -13.45
N ARG A 80 6.23 -9.48 -14.54
CA ARG A 80 5.60 -8.32 -15.15
C ARG A 80 4.30 -8.03 -14.43
N ALA A 81 4.22 -6.86 -13.79
CA ALA A 81 3.00 -6.42 -13.15
C ALA A 81 1.83 -6.45 -14.15
N SER A 82 0.78 -7.22 -13.82
CA SER A 82 -0.45 -7.23 -14.60
C SER A 82 -1.16 -5.89 -14.48
N TYR A 83 -1.74 -5.38 -15.59
CA TYR A 83 -2.55 -4.17 -15.57
C TYR A 83 -3.64 -4.24 -14.49
N TRP A 84 -4.31 -5.39 -14.39
CA TRP A 84 -5.34 -5.62 -13.39
C TRP A 84 -4.79 -5.63 -11.96
N GLN A 85 -3.57 -6.13 -11.74
CA GLN A 85 -2.94 -6.04 -10.40
C GLN A 85 -2.68 -4.59 -10.01
N LYS A 86 -2.23 -3.74 -10.95
CA LYS A 86 -2.06 -2.30 -10.69
C LYS A 86 -3.40 -1.64 -10.36
N VAL A 87 -4.45 -1.94 -11.14
CA VAL A 87 -5.80 -1.41 -10.89
C VAL A 87 -6.31 -1.88 -9.53
N VAL A 88 -6.18 -3.15 -9.19
CA VAL A 88 -6.61 -3.69 -7.90
C VAL A 88 -5.88 -3.00 -6.75
N ASN A 89 -4.55 -2.92 -6.80
CA ASN A 89 -3.76 -2.37 -5.70
C ASN A 89 -3.97 -0.86 -5.50
N GLU A 90 -4.21 -0.09 -6.55
CA GLU A 90 -4.35 1.37 -6.45
C GLU A 90 -5.83 1.79 -6.28
N VAL A 91 -6.77 1.16 -6.99
CA VAL A 91 -8.17 1.60 -7.05
C VAL A 91 -9.02 0.97 -5.95
N VAL A 92 -8.80 -0.29 -5.59
CA VAL A 92 -9.63 -0.98 -4.59
C VAL A 92 -9.56 -0.31 -3.21
N PRO A 93 -8.38 0.07 -2.67
CA PRO A 93 -8.32 0.76 -1.39
C PRO A 93 -9.08 2.08 -1.39
N LEU A 94 -8.99 2.87 -2.47
CA LEU A 94 -9.70 4.14 -2.62
C LEU A 94 -11.23 3.93 -2.68
N LEU A 95 -11.68 2.92 -3.42
CA LEU A 95 -13.09 2.54 -3.45
C LEU A 95 -13.59 2.08 -2.08
N CYS A 96 -12.81 1.27 -1.36
CA CYS A 96 -13.16 0.84 0.00
C CYS A 96 -13.31 2.03 0.96
N LEU A 97 -12.43 3.03 0.87
CA LEU A 97 -12.51 4.24 1.68
C LEU A 97 -13.78 5.07 1.40
N GLY A 98 -14.35 5.01 0.20
CA GLY A 98 -15.62 5.69 -0.12
C GLY A 98 -16.86 4.85 0.20
N LEU A 99 -16.84 3.58 -0.22
CA LEU A 99 -18.00 2.69 -0.15
C LEU A 99 -18.31 2.24 1.28
N VAL A 100 -17.29 1.96 2.10
CA VAL A 100 -17.50 1.49 3.47
C VAL A 100 -18.16 2.58 4.33
N PRO A 101 -17.67 3.85 4.36
CA PRO A 101 -18.35 4.91 5.10
C PRO A 101 -19.73 5.24 4.55
N ALA A 102 -19.93 5.20 3.23
CA ALA A 102 -21.25 5.42 2.63
C ALA A 102 -22.26 4.36 3.08
N LEU A 103 -21.87 3.08 3.09
CA LEU A 103 -22.72 1.99 3.59
C LEU A 103 -23.03 2.15 5.09
N LEU A 104 -22.03 2.46 5.90
CA LEU A 104 -22.25 2.73 7.33
C LEU A 104 -23.16 3.93 7.56
N GLY A 105 -22.99 4.99 6.76
CA GLY A 105 -23.86 6.17 6.76
C GLY A 105 -25.30 5.84 6.37
N LEU A 106 -25.51 5.01 5.34
CA LEU A 106 -26.85 4.56 4.93
C LEU A 106 -27.50 3.65 5.97
N ILE A 107 -26.75 2.74 6.58
CA ILE A 107 -27.22 1.89 7.68
C ILE A 107 -27.62 2.78 8.87
N GLY A 108 -26.76 3.74 9.24
CA GLY A 108 -27.02 4.72 10.28
C GLY A 108 -28.26 5.57 9.99
N PHE A 109 -28.40 6.08 8.77
CA PHE A 109 -29.56 6.86 8.33
C PHE A 109 -30.84 6.02 8.34
N HIS A 110 -30.79 4.77 7.92
CA HIS A 110 -31.93 3.87 7.96
C HIS A 110 -32.36 3.58 9.41
N LEU A 111 -31.40 3.32 10.31
CA LEU A 111 -31.68 3.14 11.74
C LEU A 111 -32.23 4.42 12.38
N TYR A 112 -31.68 5.59 12.05
CA TYR A 112 -32.18 6.89 12.48
C TYR A 112 -33.63 7.10 12.01
N ARG A 113 -33.90 6.92 10.72
CA ARG A 113 -35.25 7.09 10.15
C ARG A 113 -36.26 6.10 10.75
N LYS A 114 -35.83 4.87 11.05
CA LYS A 114 -36.64 3.86 11.72
C LYS A 114 -36.94 4.24 13.17
N ALA A 115 -35.96 4.72 13.93
CA ALA A 115 -36.13 5.18 15.31
C ALA A 115 -36.97 6.47 15.40
N SER A 116 -36.77 7.40 14.47
CA SER A 116 -37.49 8.68 14.37
C SER A 116 -38.88 8.56 13.75
N SER A 117 -39.29 7.38 13.26
CA SER A 117 -40.66 7.17 12.80
C SER A 117 -41.62 7.24 14.00
N PRO A 118 -42.47 8.27 14.10
CA PRO A 118 -43.26 8.49 15.30
C PRO A 118 -44.28 7.35 15.46
N LYS A 119 -44.39 6.78 16.68
CA LYS A 119 -45.45 5.82 17.09
C LYS A 119 -46.87 6.43 17.05
N LEU A 120 -47.11 7.46 16.25
CA LEU A 120 -48.35 8.20 16.17
C LEU A 120 -49.35 7.56 15.20
N SER A 121 -48.89 6.83 14.17
CA SER A 121 -49.81 6.23 13.17
C SER A 121 -50.58 5.03 13.72
N LYS A 122 -49.96 4.04 14.39
CA LYS A 122 -50.71 2.85 14.87
C LYS A 122 -51.72 3.18 15.99
N LYS A 123 -51.42 4.15 16.87
CA LYS A 123 -52.35 4.60 17.92
C LYS A 123 -53.51 5.40 17.32
N LYS A 124 -53.22 6.37 16.43
CA LYS A 124 -54.27 7.13 15.73
C LYS A 124 -55.11 6.27 14.79
N LEU A 125 -54.52 5.31 14.06
CA LEU A 125 -55.25 4.39 13.19
C LEU A 125 -56.15 3.43 13.99
N LYS A 126 -55.73 3.00 15.18
CA LYS A 126 -56.54 2.18 16.09
C LYS A 126 -57.66 2.99 16.76
N GLU A 127 -57.38 4.26 17.09
CA GLU A 127 -58.34 5.19 17.70
C GLU A 127 -59.37 5.70 16.69
N GLU A 128 -58.98 5.96 15.45
CA GLU A 128 -59.87 6.30 14.34
C GLU A 128 -60.77 5.11 13.96
N LYS A 129 -60.23 3.88 13.95
CA LYS A 129 -61.04 2.65 13.80
C LYS A 129 -62.02 2.46 14.96
N ARG A 130 -61.61 2.75 16.20
CA ARG A 130 -62.48 2.65 17.39
C ARG A 130 -63.57 3.73 17.42
N ASN A 131 -63.27 4.94 16.94
CA ASN A 131 -64.25 6.02 16.85
C ASN A 131 -65.24 5.83 15.69
N LYS A 132 -64.82 5.24 14.56
CA LYS A 132 -65.73 4.84 13.48
C LYS A 132 -66.68 3.71 13.89
N ALA A 133 -66.24 2.78 14.75
CA ALA A 133 -67.09 1.70 15.27
C ALA A 133 -68.12 2.14 16.32
N LYS A 134 -67.92 3.30 16.98
CA LYS A 134 -68.87 3.86 17.96
C LYS A 134 -69.91 4.81 17.36
N LYS A 135 -69.75 5.19 16.09
CA LYS A 135 -70.60 6.16 15.38
C LYS A 135 -71.61 5.49 14.44
N LYS A 136 -71.73 4.17 14.53
CA LYS A 136 -72.63 3.30 13.79
C LYS A 136 -73.44 2.50 14.82
#